data_AF-A0A2V7VBD1-F1
#
_entry.id   AF-A0A2V7VBD1-F1
#
_cell.length_a   1.000
_cell.length_b   1.000
_cell.length_c   1.000
_cell.angle_alpha   90.00
_cell.angle_beta   90.00
_cell.angle_gamma   90.00
#
_symmetry.space_group_name_H-M   'P 1'
#
loop_
_entity.id
_entity.type
_entity.pdbx_description
1 polymer ?
#
loop_
_entity_poly.entity_id
_entity_poly.type
_entity_poly.pdbx_seq_one_letter_code
_entity_poly.pdbx_strand_id
1 'polypeptide(L)'
;RPVGAGLQEIRRTAVRNLGFGLGMTGFALLGILPLSRRMTRHLASLTEGAERLAQGDLDVRVPVPHGAEFGRLAETFNRVARDLRVNQERLLKQERLHKELEISRRIQEELLPRQPLRFPFAEVGGVSIPAREVGGDFFNYFALREDEAAVLVGDVSGKGVPAALLMANLQATLRARLPLQEDLARLADQLDHDLASSAP
;
A
#
# COMPACT_ATOMS: atom_id res chain seq x y z
N ARG A 1 -22.39 -66.48 -68.21
CA ARG A 1 -21.25 -65.80 -67.55
C ARG A 1 -21.51 -64.29 -67.51
N PRO A 2 -21.93 -63.70 -66.37
CA PRO A 2 -21.76 -62.26 -66.13
C PRO A 2 -21.29 -61.89 -64.71
N VAL A 3 -20.77 -62.83 -63.91
CA VAL A 3 -20.42 -62.58 -62.49
C VAL A 3 -19.15 -61.71 -62.33
N GLY A 4 -18.28 -61.65 -63.34
CA GLY A 4 -17.03 -60.89 -63.28
C GLY A 4 -17.19 -59.36 -63.29
N ALA A 5 -18.23 -58.83 -63.94
CA ALA A 5 -18.46 -57.39 -64.03
C ALA A 5 -18.94 -56.79 -62.70
N GLY A 6 -19.84 -57.48 -61.99
CA GLY A 6 -20.34 -57.03 -60.68
C GLY A 6 -19.28 -57.03 -59.57
N LEU A 7 -18.35 -57.99 -59.59
CA LEU A 7 -17.24 -58.03 -58.62
C LEU A 7 -16.26 -56.85 -58.80
N GLN A 8 -16.07 -56.38 -60.04
CA GLN A 8 -15.25 -55.19 -60.31
C GLN A 8 -15.92 -53.89 -59.86
N GLU A 9 -17.24 -53.77 -60.02
CA GLU A 9 -18.02 -52.61 -59.54
C GLU A 9 -18.05 -52.51 -58.01
N ILE A 10 -18.21 -53.64 -57.31
CA ILE A 10 -18.18 -53.69 -55.85
C ILE A 10 -16.80 -53.25 -55.32
N ARG A 11 -15.71 -53.79 -55.90
CA ARG A 11 -14.34 -53.40 -55.52
C ARG A 11 -14.08 -51.91 -55.74
N ARG A 12 -14.54 -51.34 -56.87
CA ARG A 12 -14.37 -49.90 -57.19
C ARG A 12 -15.13 -49.01 -56.20
N THR A 13 -16.34 -49.41 -55.82
CA THR A 13 -17.17 -48.68 -54.85
C THR A 13 -16.61 -48.78 -53.44
N ALA A 14 -16.11 -49.95 -53.05
CA ALA A 14 -15.47 -50.18 -51.75
C ALA A 14 -14.19 -49.35 -51.58
N VAL A 15 -13.30 -49.35 -52.58
CA VAL A 15 -12.07 -48.55 -52.57
C VAL A 15 -12.39 -47.05 -52.49
N ARG A 16 -13.40 -46.59 -53.24
CA ARG A 16 -13.85 -45.19 -53.20
C ARG A 16 -14.36 -44.80 -51.81
N ASN A 17 -15.22 -45.61 -51.20
CA ASN A 17 -15.78 -45.33 -49.88
C ASN A 17 -14.71 -45.38 -48.77
N LEU A 18 -13.75 -46.30 -48.84
CA LEU A 18 -12.60 -46.35 -47.94
C LEU A 18 -11.70 -45.11 -48.08
N GLY A 19 -11.46 -44.67 -49.32
CA GLY A 19 -10.73 -43.43 -49.59
C GLY A 19 -11.39 -42.20 -48.97
N PHE A 20 -12.72 -42.08 -49.09
CA PHE A 20 -13.48 -41.01 -48.42
C PHE A 20 -13.39 -41.09 -46.89
N GLY A 21 -13.49 -42.29 -46.32
CA GLY A 21 -13.38 -42.50 -44.87
C GLY A 21 -12.01 -42.09 -44.32
N LEU A 22 -10.93 -42.53 -44.98
CA LEU A 22 -9.56 -42.15 -44.62
C LEU A 22 -9.29 -40.65 -44.82
N GLY A 23 -9.88 -40.06 -45.86
CA GLY A 23 -9.82 -38.62 -46.09
C GLY A 23 -10.49 -37.82 -44.98
N MET A 24 -11.70 -38.23 -44.54
CA MET A 24 -12.41 -37.58 -43.44
C MET A 24 -11.66 -37.69 -42.11
N THR A 25 -11.11 -38.85 -41.78
CA THR A 25 -10.34 -39.02 -40.53
C THR A 25 -9.04 -38.21 -40.55
N GLY A 26 -8.34 -38.19 -41.69
CA GLY A 26 -7.17 -37.34 -41.88
C GLY A 26 -7.49 -35.85 -41.71
N PHE A 27 -8.61 -35.39 -42.30
CA PHE A 27 -9.07 -34.01 -42.17
C PHE A 27 -9.47 -33.64 -40.72
N ALA A 28 -10.18 -34.53 -40.03
CA ALA A 28 -10.53 -34.33 -38.62
C ALA A 28 -9.27 -34.22 -37.73
N LEU A 29 -8.29 -35.11 -37.93
CA LEU A 29 -7.01 -35.06 -37.21
C LEU A 29 -6.22 -33.79 -37.49
N LEU A 30 -6.20 -33.33 -38.74
CA LEU A 30 -5.57 -32.07 -39.13
C LEU A 30 -6.19 -30.85 -38.44
N GLY A 31 -7.49 -30.88 -38.10
CA GLY A 31 -8.14 -29.83 -37.32
C GLY A 31 -7.94 -29.97 -35.81
N ILE A 32 -8.08 -31.17 -35.25
CA ILE A 32 -8.06 -31.42 -33.80
C ILE A 32 -6.68 -31.23 -33.19
N LEU A 33 -5.63 -31.74 -33.84
CA LEU A 33 -4.26 -31.66 -33.32
C LEU A 33 -3.76 -30.23 -33.09
N PRO A 34 -3.89 -29.28 -34.05
CA PRO A 34 -3.47 -27.89 -33.82
C PRO A 34 -4.37 -27.17 -32.80
N LEU A 35 -5.68 -27.46 -32.79
CA LEU A 35 -6.61 -26.89 -31.80
C LEU A 35 -6.23 -27.30 -30.37
N SER A 36 -5.97 -28.59 -30.17
CA SER A 36 -5.52 -29.14 -28.89
C SER A 36 -4.21 -28.48 -28.42
N ARG A 37 -3.20 -28.43 -29.29
CA ARG A 37 -1.92 -27.77 -28.97
C ARG A 37 -2.09 -26.28 -28.65
N ARG A 38 -3.01 -25.59 -29.33
CA ARG A 38 -3.31 -24.17 -29.05
C ARG A 38 -3.94 -24.00 -27.66
N MET A 39 -4.89 -24.85 -27.30
CA MET A 39 -5.52 -24.82 -25.98
C MET A 39 -4.52 -25.11 -24.87
N THR A 40 -3.68 -26.14 -25.03
CA THR A 40 -2.65 -26.48 -24.04
C THR A 40 -1.68 -25.33 -23.81
N ARG A 41 -1.29 -24.59 -24.88
CA ARG A 41 -0.41 -23.42 -24.74
C ARG A 41 -1.06 -22.28 -23.94
N HIS A 42 -2.33 -21.99 -24.19
CA HIS A 42 -3.04 -20.94 -23.44
C HIS A 42 -3.17 -21.30 -21.96
N LEU A 43 -3.48 -22.56 -21.65
CA LEU A 43 -3.50 -23.05 -20.26
C LEU A 43 -2.12 -22.98 -19.61
N ALA A 44 -1.08 -23.46 -20.29
CA ALA A 44 0.29 -23.41 -19.78
C ALA A 44 0.72 -21.99 -19.43
N SER A 45 0.42 -21.00 -20.28
CA SER A 45 0.74 -19.59 -20.00
C SER A 45 -0.03 -19.01 -18.81
N LEU A 46 -1.25 -19.48 -18.56
CA LEU A 46 -2.04 -19.08 -17.39
C LEU A 46 -1.51 -19.73 -16.11
N THR A 47 -1.18 -21.01 -16.16
CA THR A 47 -0.58 -21.72 -15.03
C THR A 47 0.75 -21.09 -14.64
N GLU A 48 1.64 -20.84 -15.61
CA GLU A 48 2.92 -20.18 -15.37
C GLU A 48 2.72 -18.77 -14.81
N GLY A 49 1.76 -18.00 -15.37
CA GLY A 49 1.41 -16.69 -14.83
C GLY A 49 0.95 -16.75 -13.38
N ALA A 50 0.09 -17.71 -13.04
CA ALA A 50 -0.42 -17.90 -11.69
C ALA A 50 0.66 -18.35 -10.70
N GLU A 51 1.56 -19.24 -11.12
CA GLU A 51 2.71 -19.67 -10.31
C GLU A 51 3.64 -18.49 -9.99
N ARG A 52 3.96 -17.66 -11.00
CA ARG A 52 4.75 -16.45 -10.80
C ARG A 52 4.08 -15.44 -9.89
N LEU A 53 2.76 -15.24 -10.05
CA LEU A 53 1.98 -14.39 -9.16
C LEU A 53 2.03 -14.89 -7.72
N ALA A 54 1.90 -16.21 -7.51
CA ALA A 54 1.99 -16.83 -6.19
C ALA A 54 3.39 -16.72 -5.57
N GLN A 55 4.44 -16.61 -6.37
CA GLN A 55 5.81 -16.33 -5.93
C GLN A 55 6.08 -14.84 -5.65
N GLY A 56 5.09 -13.98 -5.82
CA GLY A 56 5.16 -12.55 -5.50
C GLY A 56 5.44 -11.62 -6.69
N ASP A 57 5.54 -12.14 -7.91
CA ASP A 57 5.63 -11.31 -9.12
C ASP A 57 4.26 -10.74 -9.49
N LEU A 58 3.90 -9.58 -8.94
CA LEU A 58 2.62 -8.93 -9.19
C LEU A 58 2.56 -8.17 -10.53
N ASP A 59 3.69 -8.05 -11.23
CA ASP A 59 3.77 -7.44 -12.55
C ASP A 59 3.61 -8.46 -13.68
N VAL A 60 3.53 -9.74 -13.36
CA VAL A 60 3.25 -10.80 -14.33
C VAL A 60 1.97 -10.53 -15.11
N ARG A 61 2.06 -10.67 -16.43
CA ARG A 61 0.90 -10.59 -17.33
C ARG A 61 0.93 -11.76 -18.29
N VAL A 62 -0.25 -12.30 -18.55
CA VAL A 62 -0.46 -13.38 -19.52
C VAL A 62 -0.99 -12.80 -20.83
N PRO A 63 -0.57 -13.33 -21.99
CA PRO A 63 -1.04 -12.88 -23.29
C PRO A 63 -2.54 -13.12 -23.43
N VAL A 64 -3.29 -12.15 -23.97
CA VAL A 64 -4.73 -12.24 -24.17
C VAL A 64 -5.03 -12.83 -25.55
N PRO A 65 -5.51 -14.08 -25.65
CA PRO A 65 -5.76 -14.72 -26.94
C PRO A 65 -7.00 -14.16 -27.63
N HIS A 66 -7.00 -14.20 -28.96
CA HIS A 66 -8.21 -13.95 -29.76
C HIS A 66 -9.13 -15.18 -29.65
N GLY A 67 -10.11 -15.11 -28.73
CA GLY A 67 -11.12 -16.13 -28.44
C GLY A 67 -11.90 -15.76 -27.17
N ALA A 68 -13.22 -15.94 -27.18
CA ALA A 68 -14.11 -15.34 -26.18
C ALA A 68 -13.86 -15.85 -24.75
N GLU A 69 -13.74 -17.16 -24.52
CA GLU A 69 -13.55 -17.70 -23.18
C GLU A 69 -12.13 -17.45 -22.63
N PHE A 70 -11.09 -17.76 -23.42
CA PHE A 70 -9.71 -17.64 -22.98
C PHE A 70 -9.24 -16.19 -22.85
N GLY A 71 -9.70 -15.31 -23.74
CA GLY A 71 -9.43 -13.87 -23.64
C GLY A 71 -9.97 -13.32 -22.33
N ARG A 72 -11.22 -13.63 -21.97
CA ARG A 72 -11.82 -13.21 -20.69
C ARG A 72 -11.07 -13.73 -19.48
N LEU A 73 -10.59 -14.99 -19.51
CA LEU A 73 -9.81 -15.55 -18.41
C LEU A 73 -8.46 -14.85 -18.25
N ALA A 74 -7.74 -14.63 -19.36
CA ALA A 74 -6.49 -13.89 -19.38
C ALA A 74 -6.65 -12.43 -18.89
N GLU A 75 -7.70 -11.74 -19.33
CA GLU A 75 -8.03 -10.39 -18.86
C GLU A 75 -8.37 -10.38 -17.37
N THR A 76 -9.12 -11.36 -16.89
CA THR A 76 -9.47 -11.50 -15.48
C THR A 76 -8.24 -11.76 -14.63
N PHE A 77 -7.36 -12.65 -15.08
CA PHE A 77 -6.07 -12.89 -14.43
C PHE A 77 -5.24 -11.59 -14.35
N ASN A 78 -5.07 -10.89 -15.48
CA ASN A 78 -4.31 -9.64 -15.53
C ASN A 78 -4.90 -8.53 -14.66
N ARG A 79 -6.23 -8.49 -14.51
CA ARG A 79 -6.93 -7.57 -13.59
C ARG A 79 -6.63 -7.92 -12.14
N VAL A 80 -6.78 -9.18 -11.74
CA VAL A 80 -6.48 -9.63 -10.37
C VAL A 80 -5.02 -9.35 -10.01
N ALA A 81 -4.06 -9.67 -10.88
CA ALA A 81 -2.64 -9.38 -10.64
C ALA A 81 -2.37 -7.88 -10.41
N ARG A 82 -3.00 -7.01 -11.22
CA ARG A 82 -2.90 -5.55 -11.07
C ARG A 82 -3.53 -5.06 -9.77
N ASP A 83 -4.72 -5.55 -9.42
CA ASP A 83 -5.44 -5.15 -8.22
C ASP A 83 -4.67 -5.57 -6.96
N LEU A 84 -4.07 -6.76 -6.97
CA LEU A 84 -3.15 -7.20 -5.91
C LEU A 84 -1.95 -6.27 -5.77
N ARG A 85 -1.31 -5.86 -6.88
CA ARG A 85 -0.19 -4.90 -6.84
C ARG A 85 -0.60 -3.57 -6.20
N VAL A 86 -1.69 -2.99 -6.68
CA VAL A 86 -2.19 -1.70 -6.20
C VAL A 86 -2.58 -1.79 -4.72
N ASN A 87 -3.22 -2.88 -4.30
CA ASN A 87 -3.58 -3.09 -2.90
C ASN A 87 -2.35 -3.26 -2.02
N GLN A 88 -1.32 -4.00 -2.46
CA GLN A 88 -0.08 -4.14 -1.69
C GLN A 88 0.64 -2.79 -1.53
N GLU A 89 0.76 -2.00 -2.60
CA GLU A 89 1.34 -0.65 -2.53
C GLU A 89 0.56 0.26 -1.57
N ARG A 90 -0.78 0.19 -1.60
CA ARG A 90 -1.63 0.94 -0.67
C ARG A 90 -1.42 0.50 0.78
N LEU A 91 -1.37 -0.80 1.05
CA LEU A 91 -1.12 -1.33 2.40
C LEU A 91 0.24 -0.90 2.93
N LEU A 92 1.30 -1.01 2.13
CA LEU A 92 2.64 -0.57 2.52
C LEU A 92 2.68 0.93 2.81
N LYS A 93 2.00 1.74 2.00
CA LYS A 93 1.90 3.19 2.23
C LYS A 93 1.13 3.50 3.53
N GLN A 94 0.03 2.80 3.79
CA GLN A 94 -0.73 2.97 5.03
C GLN A 94 0.07 2.55 6.25
N GLU A 95 0.80 1.44 6.19
CA GLU A 95 1.65 0.97 7.28
C GLU A 95 2.76 1.98 7.60
N ARG A 96 3.41 2.55 6.58
CA ARG A 96 4.41 3.61 6.76
C ARG A 96 3.83 4.84 7.43
N LEU A 97 2.68 5.32 6.97
CA LEU A 97 2.01 6.48 7.55
C LEU A 97 1.60 6.20 9.01
N HIS A 98 1.09 5.00 9.29
CA HIS A 98 0.70 4.62 10.64
C HIS A 98 1.89 4.58 11.59
N LYS A 99 3.03 4.00 11.15
CA LYS A 99 4.29 4.02 11.90
C LYS A 99 4.79 5.44 12.15
N GLU A 100 4.72 6.31 11.15
CA GLU A 100 5.11 7.72 11.30
C GLU A 100 4.26 8.44 12.35
N LEU A 101 2.93 8.24 12.32
CA LEU A 101 2.02 8.80 13.32
C LEU A 101 2.28 8.22 14.72
N GLU A 102 2.55 6.92 14.83
CA GLU A 102 2.87 6.27 16.11
C GLU A 102 4.14 6.87 16.74
N ILE A 103 5.20 7.05 15.95
CA ILE A 103 6.45 7.69 16.41
C ILE A 103 6.17 9.12 16.87
N SER A 104 5.40 9.87 16.09
CA SER A 104 5.04 11.25 16.41
C SER A 104 4.28 11.35 17.73
N ARG A 105 3.32 10.45 17.94
CA ARG A 105 2.55 10.34 19.18
C ARG A 105 3.48 10.09 20.37
N ARG A 106 4.40 9.13 20.26
CA ARG A 106 5.36 8.83 21.33
C ARG A 106 6.22 10.04 21.68
N ILE A 107 6.74 10.76 20.67
CA ILE A 107 7.52 11.98 20.90
C ILE A 107 6.68 13.02 21.65
N GLN A 108 5.46 13.31 21.18
CA GLN A 108 4.57 14.26 21.85
C GLN A 108 4.23 13.85 23.29
N GLU A 109 3.93 12.57 23.54
CA GLU A 109 3.66 12.04 24.88
C GLU A 109 4.87 12.17 25.82
N GLU A 110 6.08 11.99 25.32
CA GLU A 110 7.31 12.16 26.11
C GLU A 110 7.61 13.62 26.44
N LEU A 111 7.15 14.56 25.61
CA LEU A 111 7.29 15.99 25.85
C LEU A 111 6.26 16.54 26.85
N LEU A 112 5.14 15.86 27.05
CA LEU A 112 4.15 16.29 28.03
C LEU A 112 4.65 16.06 29.47
N PRO A 113 4.32 16.98 30.40
CA PRO A 113 4.66 16.81 31.79
C PRO A 113 4.07 15.52 32.38
N ARG A 114 4.92 14.70 33.00
CA ARG A 114 4.49 13.43 33.64
C ARG A 114 4.04 13.58 35.09
N GLN A 115 4.47 14.63 35.76
CA GLN A 115 4.18 14.88 37.17
C GLN A 115 3.74 16.32 37.34
N PRO A 116 2.68 16.59 38.12
CA PRO A 116 2.23 17.94 38.40
C PRO A 116 3.34 18.76 39.06
N LEU A 117 3.38 20.05 38.76
CA LEU A 117 4.26 20.98 39.45
C LEU A 117 3.65 21.31 40.81
N ARG A 118 4.42 21.08 41.88
CA ARG A 118 3.96 21.26 43.26
C ARG A 118 4.66 22.43 43.92
N PHE A 119 3.86 23.36 44.43
CA PHE A 119 4.25 24.44 45.30
C PHE A 119 3.68 24.21 46.70
N PRO A 120 4.22 24.84 47.76
CA PRO A 120 3.67 24.73 49.12
C PRO A 120 2.20 25.12 49.22
N PHE A 121 1.71 25.98 48.32
CA PHE A 121 0.37 26.56 48.32
C PHE A 121 -0.52 26.10 47.16
N ALA A 122 0.00 25.38 46.15
CA ALA A 122 -0.75 25.00 44.95
C ALA A 122 -0.14 23.78 44.22
N GLU A 123 -0.98 23.06 43.48
CA GLU A 123 -0.56 22.02 42.53
C GLU A 123 -1.04 22.40 41.12
N VAL A 124 -0.14 22.36 40.14
CA VAL A 124 -0.41 22.64 38.73
C VAL A 124 -0.26 21.35 37.94
N GLY A 125 -1.38 20.82 37.45
CA GLY A 125 -1.44 19.66 36.58
C GLY A 125 -2.07 20.00 35.23
N GLY A 126 -1.87 19.13 34.25
CA GLY A 126 -2.52 19.25 32.94
C GLY A 126 -2.73 17.88 32.31
N VAL A 127 -3.66 17.82 31.36
CA VAL A 127 -3.94 16.63 30.56
C VAL A 127 -4.21 17.08 29.12
N SER A 128 -3.67 16.34 28.15
CA SER A 128 -3.98 16.53 26.73
C SER A 128 -4.69 15.28 26.24
N ILE A 129 -5.87 15.46 25.66
CA ILE A 129 -6.71 14.37 25.14
C ILE A 129 -6.81 14.57 23.61
N PRO A 130 -6.02 13.86 22.80
CA PRO A 130 -6.04 14.05 21.36
C PRO A 130 -7.33 13.49 20.75
N ALA A 131 -7.88 14.19 19.76
CA ALA A 131 -9.10 13.75 19.04
C ALA A 131 -8.85 12.59 18.06
N ARG A 132 -7.59 12.33 17.69
CA ARG A 132 -7.13 11.25 16.79
C ARG A 132 -5.81 10.68 17.30
N GLU A 133 -5.02 10.03 16.44
CA GLU A 133 -3.73 9.41 16.78
C GLU A 133 -2.68 10.41 17.29
N VAL A 134 -2.73 11.68 16.83
CA VAL A 134 -1.76 12.74 17.18
C VAL A 134 -2.51 14.08 17.31
N GLY A 135 -2.16 14.88 18.32
CA GLY A 135 -2.71 16.23 18.56
C GLY A 135 -1.79 17.34 18.05
N GLY A 136 -2.35 18.51 17.75
CA GLY A 136 -1.59 19.74 17.55
C GLY A 136 -1.32 20.47 18.87
N ASP A 137 -2.15 20.20 19.87
CA ASP A 137 -2.10 20.86 21.18
C ASP A 137 -1.04 20.21 22.08
N PHE A 138 -0.20 21.04 22.68
CA PHE A 138 0.75 20.64 23.71
C PHE A 138 0.77 21.65 24.83
N PHE A 139 1.16 21.20 26.02
CA PHE A 139 1.36 22.07 27.16
C PHE A 139 2.59 21.65 27.93
N ASN A 140 3.18 22.59 28.67
CA ASN A 140 4.22 22.30 29.64
C ASN A 140 4.14 23.32 30.80
N TYR A 141 4.77 23.01 31.93
CA TYR A 141 4.90 23.93 33.04
C TYR A 141 6.33 23.91 33.60
N PHE A 142 6.82 25.08 33.96
CA PHE A 142 8.18 25.30 34.44
C PHE A 142 8.14 26.06 35.76
N ALA A 143 8.86 25.59 36.77
CA ALA A 143 9.14 26.41 37.96
C ALA A 143 10.20 27.45 37.63
N LEU A 144 9.87 28.72 37.79
CA LEU A 144 10.81 29.83 37.66
C LEU A 144 11.44 30.17 39.02
N ARG A 145 10.61 30.23 40.06
CA ARG A 145 10.97 30.52 41.46
C ARG A 145 10.12 29.67 42.42
N GLU A 146 10.33 29.82 43.73
CA GLU A 146 9.57 29.08 44.76
C GLU A 146 8.06 29.36 44.74
N ASP A 147 7.63 30.47 44.16
CA ASP A 147 6.25 30.94 44.10
C ASP A 147 5.78 31.31 42.68
N GLU A 148 6.61 31.07 41.66
CA GLU A 148 6.36 31.50 40.28
C GLU A 148 6.47 30.33 39.30
N ALA A 149 5.43 30.15 38.49
CA ALA A 149 5.34 29.13 37.45
C ALA A 149 5.07 29.76 36.08
N ALA A 150 5.77 29.27 35.06
CA ALA A 150 5.40 29.52 33.67
C ALA A 150 4.59 28.34 33.15
N VAL A 151 3.44 28.62 32.54
CA VAL A 151 2.62 27.63 31.84
C VAL A 151 2.67 27.91 30.35
N LEU A 152 3.03 26.90 29.58
CA LEU A 152 3.04 26.92 28.13
C LEU A 152 1.84 26.12 27.63
N VAL A 153 1.08 26.71 26.72
CA VAL A 153 0.06 26.03 25.92
C VAL A 153 0.26 26.48 24.48
N GLY A 154 0.30 25.55 23.54
CA GLY A 154 0.44 25.87 22.13
C GLY A 154 -0.27 24.86 21.25
N ASP A 155 -0.66 25.30 20.06
CA ASP A 155 -1.19 24.47 18.98
C ASP A 155 -0.24 24.60 17.78
N VAL A 156 0.29 23.47 17.30
CA VAL A 156 1.14 23.45 16.11
C VAL A 156 0.32 23.06 14.88
N SER A 157 0.35 23.95 13.88
CA SER A 157 -0.17 23.67 12.55
C SER A 157 0.64 22.56 11.88
N GLY A 158 0.03 21.38 11.73
CA GLY A 158 0.67 20.22 11.10
C GLY A 158 0.36 18.93 11.86
N LYS A 159 0.90 17.82 11.38
CA LYS A 159 0.77 16.49 12.00
C LYS A 159 2.02 15.68 11.72
N GLY A 160 2.21 14.60 12.47
CA GLY A 160 3.33 13.69 12.24
C GLY A 160 4.64 14.20 12.82
N VAL A 161 5.74 13.65 12.31
CA VAL A 161 7.07 13.79 12.92
C VAL A 161 7.59 15.24 12.88
N PRO A 162 7.45 16.00 11.77
CA PRO A 162 7.93 17.38 11.72
C PRO A 162 7.30 18.28 12.78
N ALA A 163 5.99 18.15 13.00
CA ALA A 163 5.27 18.93 14.02
C ALA A 163 5.75 18.56 15.45
N ALA A 164 5.93 17.26 15.72
CA ALA A 164 6.43 16.79 17.01
C ALA A 164 7.87 17.28 17.30
N LEU A 165 8.73 17.30 16.29
CA LEU A 165 10.10 17.83 16.41
C LEU A 165 10.12 19.34 16.66
N LEU A 166 9.24 20.08 15.99
CA LEU A 166 9.10 21.52 16.23
C LEU A 166 8.68 21.81 17.68
N MET A 167 7.68 21.06 18.19
CA MET A 167 7.28 21.14 19.60
C MET A 167 8.45 20.84 20.55
N ALA A 168 9.22 19.78 20.26
CA ALA A 168 10.38 19.40 21.07
C ALA A 168 11.41 20.53 21.14
N ASN A 169 11.73 21.14 20.00
CA ASN A 169 12.69 22.23 19.91
C ASN A 169 12.19 23.50 20.65
N LEU A 170 10.92 23.85 20.48
CA LEU A 170 10.31 24.98 21.17
C LEU A 170 10.35 24.80 22.69
N GLN A 171 9.97 23.61 23.19
CA GLN A 171 10.02 23.30 24.62
C GLN A 171 11.45 23.29 25.16
N ALA A 172 12.41 22.72 24.42
CA ALA A 172 13.82 22.71 24.82
C ALA A 172 14.39 24.13 24.92
N THR A 173 14.09 24.97 23.93
CA THR A 173 14.49 26.38 23.91
C THR A 173 13.86 27.17 25.06
N LEU A 174 12.56 26.99 25.29
CA LEU A 174 11.85 27.62 26.41
C LEU A 174 12.44 27.19 27.75
N ARG A 175 12.68 25.89 27.96
CA ARG A 175 13.28 25.37 29.19
C ARG A 175 14.66 25.98 29.47
N ALA A 176 15.45 26.26 28.43
CA ALA A 176 16.77 26.84 28.56
C ALA A 176 16.75 28.36 28.80
N ARG A 177 15.80 29.08 28.20
CA ARG A 177 15.76 30.56 28.22
C ARG A 177 14.83 31.15 29.26
N LEU A 178 13.76 30.46 29.65
CA LEU A 178 12.79 30.92 30.66
C LEU A 178 13.44 31.35 31.98
N PRO A 179 14.43 30.63 32.54
CA PRO A 179 15.09 31.05 33.79
C PRO A 179 15.94 32.33 33.66
N LEU A 180 16.26 32.76 32.43
CA LEU A 180 17.19 33.86 32.13
C LEU A 180 16.47 35.13 31.67
N GLN A 181 15.16 35.08 31.45
CA GLN A 181 14.35 36.15 30.85
C GLN A 181 13.26 36.59 31.83
N GLU A 182 13.20 37.88 32.15
CA GLU A 182 12.13 38.45 32.98
C GLU A 182 10.91 38.90 32.14
N ASP A 183 11.06 39.01 30.82
CA ASP A 183 10.05 39.56 29.91
C ASP A 183 9.59 38.50 28.89
N LEU A 184 8.40 37.94 29.13
CA LEU A 184 7.80 36.92 28.27
C LEU A 184 7.51 37.44 26.85
N ALA A 185 7.21 38.73 26.67
CA ALA A 185 6.94 39.29 25.35
C ALA A 185 8.22 39.28 24.51
N ARG A 186 9.34 39.69 25.09
CA ARG A 186 10.65 39.60 24.43
C ARG A 186 11.08 38.17 24.13
N LEU A 187 10.79 37.22 25.02
CA LEU A 187 11.07 35.81 24.77
C LEU A 187 10.22 35.28 23.60
N ALA A 188 8.95 35.65 23.52
CA ALA A 188 8.07 35.27 22.42
C ALA A 188 8.56 35.84 21.07
N ASP A 189 8.94 37.12 21.02
CA ASP A 189 9.49 37.74 19.79
C ASP A 189 10.78 37.06 19.33
N GLN A 190 11.67 36.70 20.27
CA GLN A 190 12.90 35.97 19.96
C GLN A 190 12.61 34.57 19.42
N LEU A 191 11.63 33.87 20.01
CA LEU A 191 11.21 32.55 19.53
C LEU A 191 10.57 32.63 18.15
N ASP A 192 9.75 33.64 17.87
CA ASP A 192 9.17 33.84 16.55
C ASP A 192 10.25 34.04 15.49
N HIS A 193 11.26 34.86 15.79
CA HIS A 193 12.41 35.07 14.91
C HIS A 193 13.27 33.80 14.70
N ASP A 194 13.54 33.07 15.78
CA ASP A 194 14.30 31.81 15.74
C ASP A 194 13.53 30.74 14.94
N LEU A 195 12.20 30.67 15.10
CA LEU A 195 11.33 29.77 14.33
C LEU A 195 11.29 30.17 12.86
N ALA A 196 11.17 31.45 12.54
CA ALA A 196 11.17 31.94 11.16
C ALA A 196 12.50 31.69 10.43
N SER A 197 13.62 31.67 11.15
CA SER A 197 14.95 31.39 10.60
C SER A 197 15.33 29.91 10.57
N SER A 198 14.69 29.09 11.42
CA SER A 198 15.00 27.64 11.57
C SER A 198 13.94 26.71 10.98
N ALA A 199 12.79 27.25 10.54
CA ALA A 199 11.77 26.48 9.84
C ALA A 199 12.29 26.07 8.44
N PRO A 200 12.16 24.78 8.06
CA PRO A 200 12.55 24.30 6.73
C PRO A 200 11.65 24.85 5.61
#